data_AF-A0A4U9DCL6-F1
#
_entry.id   AF-A0A4U9DCL6-F1
#
_cell.length_a   1.000
_cell.length_b   1.000
_cell.length_c   1.000
_cell.angle_alpha   90.00
_cell.angle_beta   90.00
_cell.angle_gamma   90.00
#
_symmetry.space_group_name_H-M   'P 1'
#
loop_
_entity.id
_entity.type
_entity.pdbx_description
1 polymer ?
#
loop_
_entity_poly.entity_id
_entity_poly.type
_entity_poly.pdbx_seq_one_letter_code
_entity_poly.pdbx_strand_id
1 'polypeptide(L)'
;MVAEATDLQEENEARAEAAELEVDELKSQLADYQQALDVQQTRAIQYNQALQALDRAKALCHLPDLTAESAGEWLETFQAKEQEATEKMLSLEQKMSVAQTAHGQFEQAFQLVVAINGPLARNEAWNVARELLRDGVNQRHHAEQAAGLRSRLTELEQRLREQQEAERQLNEFCKRQGKRYDIDRLETLHEELEARIASLSDGVSSASEQRMTLRQELEQLQSRTQTLLRRAPIWLAAQNSLSQLCEQSGQQFESSQDVTEYLQQLLEREREAIVERDEVGARKRAIDEEIERLSQPGGSEDPRLNALAERFGGVLLSEIYDDVSLEDAPYFSALYGPSRHAIVVPDLSQLTGQLEGLEDCPEDLYLIEGDPQSFDDSVFSVDELEKAVVVKVADRQWRYSRFPTLPLFGRAARESRIESLHAEREDLSERFATLSFDVQKTQRQHQAFSRFIGSHLAVAFEDDPEEEIRKLNGRRGELERGA
;
A
#
# COMPACT_ATOMS: atom_id res chain seq x y z
N MET A 1 -156.22 -52.53 125.67
CA MET A 1 -156.41 -52.71 124.22
C MET A 1 -155.65 -51.72 123.36
N VAL A 2 -155.76 -50.40 123.53
CA VAL A 2 -154.88 -49.50 122.73
C VAL A 2 -153.42 -49.60 123.20
N ALA A 3 -153.18 -49.59 124.51
CA ALA A 3 -151.81 -49.58 125.03
C ALA A 3 -151.02 -50.86 124.74
N GLU A 4 -151.68 -52.03 124.67
CA GLU A 4 -151.00 -53.26 124.28
C GLU A 4 -150.43 -53.20 122.86
N ALA A 5 -150.90 -52.30 122.00
CA ALA A 5 -150.46 -52.23 120.61
C ALA A 5 -149.20 -51.36 120.40
N THR A 6 -148.99 -50.31 121.19
CA THR A 6 -147.82 -49.42 121.06
C THR A 6 -146.55 -50.06 121.61
N ASP A 7 -146.65 -50.73 122.76
CA ASP A 7 -145.52 -51.43 123.38
C ASP A 7 -145.02 -52.58 122.48
N LEU A 8 -145.94 -53.25 121.77
CA LEU A 8 -145.63 -54.29 120.77
C LEU A 8 -144.94 -53.76 119.51
N GLN A 9 -145.15 -52.49 119.13
CA GLN A 9 -144.49 -51.91 117.96
C GLN A 9 -143.08 -51.41 118.29
N GLU A 10 -142.87 -50.83 119.47
CA GLU A 10 -141.53 -50.49 119.97
C GLU A 10 -140.65 -51.75 120.17
N GLU A 11 -141.21 -52.86 120.67
CA GLU A 11 -140.47 -54.14 120.74
C GLU A 11 -140.09 -54.68 119.35
N ASN A 12 -140.94 -54.51 118.33
CA ASN A 12 -140.65 -54.99 116.99
C ASN A 12 -139.62 -54.10 116.26
N GLU A 13 -139.68 -52.77 116.41
CA GLU A 13 -138.68 -51.86 115.87
C GLU A 13 -137.32 -52.05 116.54
N ALA A 14 -137.27 -52.13 117.87
CA ALA A 14 -136.01 -52.39 118.60
C ALA A 14 -135.40 -53.75 118.21
N ARG A 15 -136.23 -54.77 117.97
CA ARG A 15 -135.75 -56.08 117.51
C ARG A 15 -135.29 -56.05 116.04
N ALA A 16 -135.93 -55.24 115.19
CA ALA A 16 -135.49 -55.04 113.81
C ALA A 16 -134.16 -54.26 113.75
N GLU A 17 -134.00 -53.19 114.53
CA GLU A 17 -132.75 -52.45 114.64
C GLU A 17 -131.62 -53.31 115.20
N ALA A 18 -131.87 -54.10 116.24
CA ALA A 18 -130.88 -55.03 116.77
C ALA A 18 -130.46 -56.08 115.73
N ALA A 19 -131.41 -56.62 114.96
CA ALA A 19 -131.11 -57.57 113.90
C ALA A 19 -130.37 -56.92 112.71
N GLU A 20 -130.70 -55.67 112.33
CA GLU A 20 -129.96 -54.93 111.32
C GLU A 20 -128.52 -54.64 111.76
N LEU A 21 -128.32 -54.24 113.02
CA LEU A 21 -126.99 -54.06 113.60
C LEU A 21 -126.19 -55.36 113.61
N GLU A 22 -126.79 -56.48 113.99
CA GLU A 22 -126.13 -57.79 113.99
C GLU A 22 -125.76 -58.23 112.55
N VAL A 23 -126.63 -57.98 111.57
CA VAL A 23 -126.35 -58.26 110.15
C VAL A 23 -125.25 -57.37 109.60
N ASP A 24 -125.23 -56.09 109.93
CA ASP A 24 -124.18 -55.18 109.46
C ASP A 24 -122.84 -55.47 110.15
N GLU A 25 -122.85 -55.88 111.42
CA GLU A 25 -121.65 -56.36 112.11
C GLU A 25 -121.11 -57.64 111.45
N LEU A 26 -121.99 -58.60 111.10
CA LEU A 26 -121.60 -59.80 110.36
C LEU A 26 -121.08 -59.49 108.94
N LYS A 27 -121.67 -58.52 108.23
CA LYS A 27 -121.15 -58.08 106.92
C LYS A 27 -119.77 -57.46 107.05
N SER A 28 -119.54 -56.62 108.07
CA SER A 28 -118.22 -56.04 108.34
C SER A 28 -117.21 -57.14 108.63
N GLN A 29 -117.53 -58.07 109.53
CA GLN A 29 -116.64 -59.19 109.86
C GLN A 29 -116.35 -60.07 108.64
N LEU A 30 -117.36 -60.35 107.80
CA LEU A 30 -117.18 -61.14 106.58
C LEU A 30 -116.29 -60.42 105.56
N ALA A 31 -116.46 -59.11 105.39
CA ALA A 31 -115.63 -58.31 104.49
C ALA A 31 -114.15 -58.30 104.94
N ASP A 32 -113.90 -58.11 106.24
CA ASP A 32 -112.56 -58.16 106.81
C ASP A 32 -111.92 -59.55 106.65
N TYR A 33 -112.70 -60.62 106.87
CA TYR A 33 -112.24 -61.99 106.65
C TYR A 33 -111.91 -62.27 105.17
N GLN A 34 -112.73 -61.79 104.25
CA GLN A 34 -112.50 -62.00 102.82
C GLN A 34 -111.24 -61.27 102.34
N GLN A 35 -111.03 -60.03 102.78
CA GLN A 35 -109.81 -59.28 102.46
C GLN A 35 -108.56 -59.96 103.05
N ALA A 36 -108.64 -60.48 104.29
CA ALA A 36 -107.56 -61.24 104.89
C ALA A 36 -107.24 -62.53 104.11
N LEU A 37 -108.28 -63.22 103.60
CA LEU A 37 -108.13 -64.44 102.80
C LEU A 37 -107.43 -64.17 101.46
N ASP A 38 -107.78 -63.09 100.77
CA ASP A 38 -107.17 -62.73 99.48
C ASP A 38 -105.67 -62.37 99.63
N VAL A 39 -105.32 -61.65 100.70
CA VAL A 39 -103.91 -61.37 101.06
C VAL A 39 -103.17 -62.67 101.38
N GLN A 40 -103.81 -63.61 102.09
CA GLN A 40 -103.24 -64.91 102.39
C GLN A 40 -103.03 -65.75 101.12
N GLN A 41 -103.99 -65.77 100.18
CA GLN A 41 -103.83 -66.47 98.90
C GLN A 41 -102.67 -65.89 98.07
N THR A 42 -102.56 -64.56 97.98
CA THR A 42 -101.47 -63.91 97.24
C THR A 42 -100.11 -64.26 97.84
N ARG A 43 -99.99 -64.22 99.18
CA ARG A 43 -98.77 -64.66 99.89
C ARG A 43 -98.47 -66.14 99.67
N ALA A 44 -99.49 -67.00 99.64
CA ALA A 44 -99.31 -68.42 99.39
C ALA A 44 -98.79 -68.70 97.96
N ILE A 45 -99.28 -67.98 96.94
CA ILE A 45 -98.76 -68.09 95.56
C ILE A 45 -97.31 -67.63 95.48
N GLN A 46 -96.98 -66.48 96.06
CA GLN A 46 -95.61 -65.96 96.08
C GLN A 46 -94.66 -66.91 96.81
N TYR A 47 -95.09 -67.49 97.92
CA TYR A 47 -94.31 -68.49 98.67
C TYR A 47 -94.04 -69.74 97.83
N ASN A 48 -95.05 -70.26 97.13
CA ASN A 48 -94.88 -71.40 96.24
C ASN A 48 -93.97 -71.09 95.04
N GLN A 49 -94.05 -69.88 94.46
CA GLN A 49 -93.14 -69.45 93.39
C GLN A 49 -91.69 -69.33 93.89
N ALA A 50 -91.49 -68.80 95.10
CA ALA A 50 -90.17 -68.71 95.72
C ALA A 50 -89.58 -70.10 95.99
N LEU A 51 -90.39 -71.05 96.48
CA LEU A 51 -89.97 -72.45 96.63
C LEU A 51 -89.59 -73.10 95.30
N GLN A 52 -90.39 -72.92 94.24
CA GLN A 52 -90.06 -73.44 92.91
C GLN A 52 -88.77 -72.83 92.34
N ALA A 53 -88.54 -71.53 92.54
CA ALA A 53 -87.30 -70.87 92.13
C ALA A 53 -86.10 -71.42 92.92
N LEU A 54 -86.26 -71.64 94.23
CA LEU A 54 -85.24 -72.24 95.07
C LEU A 54 -84.93 -73.67 94.62
N ASP A 55 -85.94 -74.51 94.36
CA ASP A 55 -85.75 -75.88 93.88
C ASP A 55 -85.06 -75.93 92.51
N ARG A 56 -85.37 -74.99 91.60
CA ARG A 56 -84.64 -74.86 90.33
C ARG A 56 -83.18 -74.48 90.54
N ALA A 57 -82.89 -73.55 91.45
CA ALA A 57 -81.52 -73.17 91.79
C ALA A 57 -80.77 -74.35 92.42
N LYS A 58 -81.40 -75.12 93.32
CA LYS A 58 -80.84 -76.36 93.87
C LYS A 58 -80.43 -77.36 92.78
N ALA A 59 -81.28 -77.55 91.78
CA ALA A 59 -81.03 -78.49 90.69
C ALA A 59 -79.90 -78.02 89.76
N LEU A 60 -79.90 -76.75 89.35
CA LEU A 60 -78.91 -76.20 88.41
C LEU A 60 -77.53 -76.00 89.05
N CYS A 61 -77.49 -75.57 90.32
CA CYS A 61 -76.25 -75.38 91.06
C CYS A 61 -75.76 -76.66 91.75
N HIS A 62 -76.55 -77.74 91.73
CA HIS A 62 -76.30 -79.00 92.44
C HIS A 62 -76.11 -78.83 93.96
N LEU A 63 -76.92 -77.98 94.59
CA LEU A 63 -76.87 -77.67 96.02
C LEU A 63 -78.18 -78.10 96.71
N PRO A 64 -78.34 -79.34 97.19
CA PRO A 64 -79.61 -79.84 97.73
C PRO A 64 -80.08 -79.09 98.99
N ASP A 65 -79.14 -78.54 99.78
CA ASP A 65 -79.42 -77.84 101.04
C ASP A 65 -79.51 -76.32 100.90
N LEU A 66 -79.66 -75.78 99.68
CA LEU A 66 -79.78 -74.33 99.44
C LEU A 66 -80.99 -73.74 100.18
N THR A 67 -80.75 -72.72 101.00
CA THR A 67 -81.79 -71.91 101.64
C THR A 67 -81.81 -70.50 101.06
N ALA A 68 -82.94 -69.79 101.23
CA ALA A 68 -83.07 -68.41 100.75
C ALA A 68 -82.02 -67.45 101.34
N GLU A 69 -81.56 -67.70 102.58
CA GLU A 69 -80.51 -66.91 103.23
C GLU A 69 -79.12 -67.17 102.61
N SER A 70 -78.80 -68.44 102.30
CA SER A 70 -77.50 -68.82 101.70
C SER A 70 -77.38 -68.51 100.20
N ALA A 71 -78.49 -68.23 99.50
CA ALA A 71 -78.49 -68.05 98.06
C ALA A 71 -77.66 -66.84 97.58
N GLY A 72 -77.55 -65.79 98.40
CA GLY A 72 -76.73 -64.61 98.10
C GLY A 72 -75.23 -64.93 97.98
N GLU A 73 -74.68 -65.65 98.96
CA GLU A 73 -73.25 -66.03 98.97
C GLU A 73 -72.89 -66.99 97.83
N TRP A 74 -73.79 -67.93 97.52
CA TRP A 74 -73.59 -68.83 96.39
C TRP A 74 -73.62 -68.11 95.05
N LEU A 75 -74.49 -67.11 94.89
CA LEU A 75 -74.55 -66.29 93.68
C LEU A 75 -73.23 -65.53 93.46
N GLU A 76 -72.67 -64.91 94.50
CA GLU A 76 -71.36 -64.27 94.43
C GLU A 76 -70.25 -65.26 94.04
N THR A 77 -70.29 -66.47 94.61
CA THR A 77 -69.33 -67.53 94.29
C THR A 77 -69.40 -67.94 92.81
N PHE A 78 -70.61 -68.11 92.25
CA PHE A 78 -70.78 -68.45 90.84
C PHE A 78 -70.38 -67.31 89.90
N GLN A 79 -70.70 -66.05 90.25
CA GLN A 79 -70.27 -64.88 89.48
C GLN A 79 -68.74 -64.73 89.47
N ALA A 80 -68.08 -64.95 90.61
CA ALA A 80 -66.62 -64.97 90.68
C ALA A 80 -66.03 -66.07 89.79
N LYS A 81 -66.64 -67.26 89.79
CA LYS A 81 -66.21 -68.39 88.94
C LYS A 81 -66.38 -68.11 87.45
N GLU A 82 -67.45 -67.41 87.06
CA GLU A 82 -67.69 -66.98 85.67
C GLU A 82 -66.65 -65.95 85.22
N GLN A 83 -66.37 -64.94 86.06
CA GLN A 83 -65.32 -63.95 85.79
C GLN A 83 -63.95 -64.60 85.66
N GLU A 84 -63.59 -65.51 86.57
CA GLU A 84 -62.31 -66.23 86.50
C GLU A 84 -62.19 -67.07 85.21
N ALA A 85 -63.27 -67.71 84.77
CA ALA A 85 -63.28 -68.50 83.55
C ALA A 85 -63.14 -67.63 82.29
N THR A 86 -63.83 -66.49 82.24
CA THR A 86 -63.75 -65.55 81.10
C THR A 86 -62.38 -64.89 81.01
N GLU A 87 -61.78 -64.48 82.13
CA GLU A 87 -60.41 -63.95 82.16
C GLU A 87 -59.39 -64.99 81.70
N LYS A 88 -59.51 -66.25 82.15
CA LYS A 88 -58.66 -67.35 81.69
C LYS A 88 -58.79 -67.56 80.18
N MET A 89 -60.02 -67.60 79.65
CA MET A 89 -60.28 -67.77 78.22
C MET A 89 -59.63 -66.64 77.41
N LEU A 90 -59.83 -65.38 77.80
CA LEU A 90 -59.31 -64.22 77.07
C LEU A 90 -57.77 -64.19 77.07
N SER A 91 -57.15 -64.57 78.20
CA SER A 91 -55.69 -64.69 78.29
C SER A 91 -55.12 -65.78 77.37
N LEU A 92 -55.85 -66.89 77.19
CA LEU A 92 -55.45 -67.98 76.30
C LEU A 92 -55.66 -67.60 74.84
N GLU A 93 -56.73 -66.89 74.51
CA GLU A 93 -57.01 -66.40 73.15
C GLU A 93 -55.92 -65.43 72.67
N GLN A 94 -55.49 -64.51 73.54
CA GLN A 94 -54.38 -63.60 73.22
C GLN A 94 -53.07 -64.36 72.98
N LYS A 95 -52.73 -65.34 73.83
CA LYS A 95 -51.54 -66.20 73.65
C LYS A 95 -51.62 -67.01 72.36
N MET A 96 -52.82 -67.51 72.01
CA MET A 96 -53.02 -68.28 70.78
C MET A 96 -52.85 -67.41 69.53
N SER A 97 -53.37 -66.18 69.52
CA SER A 97 -53.19 -65.24 68.40
C SER A 97 -51.71 -64.89 68.17
N VAL A 98 -50.97 -64.60 69.26
CA VAL A 98 -49.53 -64.35 69.18
C VAL A 98 -48.76 -65.59 68.71
N ALA A 99 -49.13 -66.78 69.19
CA ALA A 99 -48.51 -68.02 68.75
C ALA A 99 -48.80 -68.34 67.28
N GLN A 100 -50.01 -68.07 66.76
CA GLN A 100 -50.36 -68.27 65.35
C GLN A 100 -49.57 -67.33 64.43
N THR A 101 -49.46 -66.05 64.79
CA THR A 101 -48.67 -65.08 64.01
C THR A 101 -47.18 -65.42 64.03
N ALA A 102 -46.63 -65.79 65.19
CA ALA A 102 -45.25 -66.26 65.31
C ALA A 102 -45.00 -67.53 64.50
N HIS A 103 -45.93 -68.48 64.49
CA HIS A 103 -45.83 -69.70 63.67
C HIS A 103 -45.87 -69.39 62.17
N GLY A 104 -46.75 -68.49 61.72
CA GLY A 104 -46.82 -68.05 60.32
C GLY A 104 -45.54 -67.37 59.85
N GLN A 105 -44.99 -66.46 60.67
CA GLN A 105 -43.69 -65.81 60.38
C GLN A 105 -42.54 -66.82 60.36
N PHE A 106 -42.54 -67.78 61.27
CA PHE A 106 -41.55 -68.86 61.30
C PHE A 106 -41.61 -69.71 60.03
N GLU A 107 -42.79 -70.14 59.58
CA GLU A 107 -42.96 -70.91 58.35
C GLU A 107 -42.50 -70.13 57.11
N GLN A 108 -42.83 -68.82 57.01
CA GLN A 108 -42.35 -67.97 55.93
C GLN A 108 -40.82 -67.85 55.93
N ALA A 109 -40.21 -67.57 57.09
CA ALA A 109 -38.76 -67.49 57.22
C ALA A 109 -38.09 -68.84 56.91
N PHE A 110 -38.66 -69.94 57.40
CA PHE A 110 -38.18 -71.30 57.13
C PHE A 110 -38.20 -71.63 55.64
N GLN A 111 -39.29 -71.31 54.94
CA GLN A 111 -39.39 -71.51 53.48
C GLN A 111 -38.34 -70.70 52.70
N LEU A 112 -38.04 -69.46 53.12
CA LEU A 112 -36.97 -68.67 52.51
C LEU A 112 -35.59 -69.30 52.71
N VAL A 113 -35.31 -69.82 53.90
CA VAL A 113 -34.04 -70.50 54.20
C VAL A 113 -33.92 -71.79 53.38
N VAL A 114 -35.00 -72.56 53.26
CA VAL A 114 -35.06 -73.77 52.42
C VAL A 114 -34.84 -73.42 50.95
N ALA A 115 -35.41 -72.31 50.45
CA ALA A 115 -35.22 -71.89 49.07
C ALA A 115 -33.77 -71.49 48.74
N ILE A 116 -33.03 -70.95 49.71
CA ILE A 116 -31.65 -70.49 49.53
C ILE A 116 -30.63 -71.63 49.77
N ASN A 117 -30.82 -72.42 50.83
CA ASN A 117 -29.86 -73.48 51.22
C ASN A 117 -30.21 -74.87 50.64
N GLY A 118 -31.49 -75.13 50.34
CA GLY A 118 -32.02 -76.49 50.11
C GLY A 118 -32.71 -77.06 51.35
N PRO A 119 -33.19 -78.33 51.30
CA PRO A 119 -33.98 -78.91 52.39
C PRO A 119 -33.15 -79.10 53.67
N LEU A 120 -33.66 -78.62 54.80
CA LEU A 120 -33.03 -78.71 56.12
C LEU A 120 -34.07 -78.97 57.22
N ALA A 121 -33.61 -79.41 58.39
CA ALA A 121 -34.48 -79.64 59.54
C ALA A 121 -34.87 -78.32 60.24
N ARG A 122 -36.07 -78.25 60.82
CA ARG A 122 -36.62 -77.03 61.45
C ARG A 122 -35.77 -76.49 62.60
N ASN A 123 -35.06 -77.37 63.31
CA ASN A 123 -34.14 -77.02 64.40
C ASN A 123 -32.85 -76.36 63.91
N GLU A 124 -32.42 -76.64 62.68
CA GLU A 124 -31.18 -76.12 62.10
C GLU A 124 -31.39 -74.79 61.37
N ALA A 125 -32.64 -74.47 61.02
CA ALA A 125 -32.98 -73.32 60.21
C ALA A 125 -32.51 -71.98 60.76
N TRP A 126 -32.47 -71.82 62.08
CA TRP A 126 -32.00 -70.56 62.66
C TRP A 126 -30.49 -70.35 62.46
N ASN A 127 -29.69 -71.38 62.70
CA ASN A 127 -28.23 -71.28 62.53
C ASN A 127 -27.88 -71.03 61.06
N VAL A 128 -28.51 -71.77 60.15
CA VAL A 128 -28.32 -71.62 58.70
C VAL A 128 -28.77 -70.22 58.23
N ALA A 129 -29.94 -69.73 58.66
CA ALA A 129 -30.40 -68.39 58.30
C ALA A 129 -29.39 -67.31 58.70
N ARG A 130 -28.83 -67.44 59.91
CA ARG A 130 -27.83 -66.50 60.43
C ARG A 130 -26.53 -66.54 59.63
N GLU A 131 -26.07 -67.74 59.25
CA GLU A 131 -24.90 -67.92 58.39
C GLU A 131 -25.12 -67.32 56.99
N LEU A 132 -26.26 -67.61 56.35
CA LEU A 132 -26.63 -67.05 55.05
C LEU A 132 -26.68 -65.51 55.07
N LEU A 133 -27.22 -64.91 56.13
CA LEU A 133 -27.23 -63.46 56.28
C LEU A 133 -25.81 -62.89 56.42
N ARG A 134 -24.94 -63.57 57.19
CA ARG A 134 -23.54 -63.17 57.35
C ARG A 134 -22.78 -63.27 56.02
N ASP A 135 -22.96 -64.37 55.30
CA ASP A 135 -22.33 -64.59 54.01
C ASP A 135 -22.85 -63.60 52.97
N GLY A 136 -24.15 -63.27 52.98
CA GLY A 136 -24.73 -62.24 52.13
C GLY A 136 -24.08 -60.86 52.32
N VAL A 137 -23.77 -60.49 53.57
CA VAL A 137 -23.04 -59.23 53.86
C VAL A 137 -21.61 -59.28 53.32
N ASN A 138 -20.89 -60.38 53.55
CA ASN A 138 -19.52 -60.55 53.04
C ASN A 138 -19.47 -60.54 51.51
N GLN A 139 -20.39 -61.25 50.85
CA GLN A 139 -20.48 -61.32 49.40
C GLN A 139 -20.80 -59.96 48.76
N ARG A 140 -21.69 -59.16 49.38
CA ARG A 140 -21.92 -57.77 48.94
C ARG A 140 -20.66 -56.93 49.02
N HIS A 141 -19.92 -57.04 50.13
CA HIS A 141 -18.67 -56.31 50.29
C HIS A 141 -17.63 -56.72 49.23
N HIS A 142 -17.50 -58.02 48.93
CA HIS A 142 -16.62 -58.50 47.87
C HIS A 142 -17.07 -58.03 46.48
N ALA A 143 -18.37 -58.02 46.19
CA ALA A 143 -18.91 -57.53 44.92
C ALA A 143 -18.65 -56.03 44.72
N GLU A 144 -18.78 -55.22 45.76
CA GLU A 144 -18.42 -53.79 45.74
C GLU A 144 -16.93 -53.58 45.44
N GLN A 145 -16.04 -54.38 46.04
CA GLN A 145 -14.60 -54.29 45.79
C GLN A 145 -14.21 -54.78 44.38
N ALA A 146 -14.94 -55.73 43.80
CA ALA A 146 -14.60 -56.35 42.52
C ALA A 146 -14.53 -55.33 41.37
N ALA A 147 -15.41 -54.33 41.35
CA ALA A 147 -15.38 -53.27 40.34
C ALA A 147 -14.09 -52.42 40.44
N GLY A 148 -13.68 -52.06 41.66
CA GLY A 148 -12.44 -51.32 41.91
C GLY A 148 -11.19 -52.12 41.54
N LEU A 149 -11.16 -53.41 41.87
CA LEU A 149 -10.04 -54.29 41.50
C LEU A 149 -9.93 -54.50 39.99
N ARG A 150 -11.06 -54.65 39.29
CA ARG A 150 -11.06 -54.75 37.82
C ARG A 150 -10.53 -53.49 37.15
N SER A 151 -10.95 -52.31 37.61
CA SER A 151 -10.44 -51.03 37.10
C SER A 151 -8.92 -50.90 37.29
N ARG A 152 -8.41 -51.22 38.48
CA ARG A 152 -6.96 -51.22 38.76
C ARG A 152 -6.21 -52.23 37.91
N LEU A 153 -6.78 -53.42 37.69
CA LEU A 153 -6.19 -54.43 36.82
C LEU A 153 -6.11 -53.92 35.38
N THR A 154 -7.19 -53.32 34.84
CA THR A 154 -7.16 -52.74 33.49
C THR A 154 -6.15 -51.61 33.36
N GLU A 155 -6.00 -50.78 34.38
CA GLU A 155 -4.98 -49.71 34.42
C GLU A 155 -3.56 -50.29 34.43
N LEU A 156 -3.31 -51.33 35.24
CA LEU A 156 -2.02 -52.01 35.27
C LEU A 156 -1.69 -52.71 33.95
N GLU A 157 -2.68 -53.35 33.31
CA GLU A 157 -2.51 -53.94 31.98
C GLU A 157 -2.22 -52.87 30.91
N GLN A 158 -2.86 -51.71 30.97
CA GLN A 158 -2.57 -50.58 30.08
C GLN A 158 -1.15 -50.07 30.30
N ARG A 159 -0.74 -49.80 31.55
CA ARG A 159 0.62 -49.37 31.89
C ARG A 159 1.68 -50.39 31.43
N LEU A 160 1.40 -51.68 31.55
CA LEU A 160 2.29 -52.74 31.07
C LEU A 160 2.42 -52.72 29.54
N ARG A 161 1.32 -52.50 28.81
CA ARG A 161 1.37 -52.36 27.34
C ARG A 161 2.18 -51.14 26.93
N GLU A 162 1.97 -50.00 27.58
CA GLU A 162 2.73 -48.77 27.35
C GLU A 162 4.23 -48.99 27.58
N GLN A 163 4.60 -49.70 28.66
CA GLN A 163 6.00 -50.06 28.92
C GLN A 163 6.58 -50.96 27.82
N GLN A 164 5.86 -51.99 27.39
CA GLN A 164 6.30 -52.89 26.32
C GLN A 164 6.45 -52.16 24.98
N GLU A 165 5.55 -51.22 24.66
CA GLU A 165 5.63 -50.39 23.47
C GLU A 165 6.83 -49.44 23.53
N ALA A 166 7.07 -48.79 24.67
CA ALA A 166 8.23 -47.92 24.88
C ALA A 166 9.56 -48.71 24.76
N GLU A 167 9.65 -49.90 25.37
CA GLU A 167 10.80 -50.79 25.23
C GLU A 167 11.01 -51.22 23.78
N ARG A 168 9.93 -51.52 23.05
CA ARG A 168 10.00 -51.86 21.62
C ARG A 168 10.53 -50.68 20.81
N GLN A 169 10.02 -49.47 21.03
CA GLN A 169 10.48 -48.26 20.34
C GLN A 169 11.96 -47.98 20.64
N LEU A 170 12.40 -48.11 21.90
CA LEU A 170 13.80 -47.98 22.30
C LEU A 170 14.68 -49.01 21.59
N ASN A 171 14.23 -50.26 21.53
CA ASN A 171 14.94 -51.32 20.82
C ASN A 171 15.04 -51.05 19.31
N GLU A 172 13.97 -50.55 18.68
CA GLU A 172 13.97 -50.16 17.28
C GLU A 172 14.92 -48.97 17.03
N PHE A 173 14.94 -47.97 17.92
CA PHE A 173 15.88 -46.85 17.87
C PHE A 173 17.33 -47.31 17.99
N CYS A 174 17.64 -48.16 18.99
CA CYS A 174 18.98 -48.73 19.19
C CYS A 174 19.44 -49.54 17.98
N LYS A 175 18.54 -50.31 17.34
CA LYS A 175 18.84 -51.05 16.10
C LYS A 175 19.17 -50.11 14.95
N ARG A 176 18.42 -49.02 14.76
CA ARG A 176 18.68 -48.03 13.68
C ARG A 176 20.00 -47.31 13.88
N GLN A 177 20.36 -47.00 15.12
CA GLN A 177 21.60 -46.28 15.47
C GLN A 177 22.83 -47.20 15.61
N GLY A 178 22.64 -48.52 15.61
CA GLY A 178 23.73 -49.50 15.80
C GLY A 178 24.42 -49.42 17.17
N LYS A 179 23.82 -48.73 18.14
CA LYS A 179 24.34 -48.53 19.51
C LYS A 179 23.20 -48.74 20.52
N ARG A 180 23.52 -49.31 21.68
CA ARG A 180 22.58 -49.43 22.79
C ARG A 180 22.62 -48.16 23.63
N TYR A 181 21.44 -47.60 23.91
CA TYR A 181 21.26 -46.46 24.79
C TYR A 181 20.45 -46.88 26.01
N ASP A 182 20.91 -46.44 27.17
CA ASP A 182 20.16 -46.58 28.42
C ASP A 182 19.11 -45.47 28.52
N ILE A 183 18.02 -45.75 29.24
CA ILE A 183 16.87 -44.84 29.37
C ILE A 183 17.32 -43.46 29.88
N ASP A 184 18.18 -43.44 30.90
CA ASP A 184 18.68 -42.21 31.53
C ASP A 184 19.53 -41.33 30.58
N ARG A 185 20.02 -41.89 29.47
CA ARG A 185 20.84 -41.17 28.47
C ARG A 185 20.03 -40.67 27.27
N LEU A 186 18.75 -41.03 27.16
CA LEU A 186 17.92 -40.61 26.03
C LEU A 186 17.68 -39.11 26.03
N GLU A 187 17.45 -38.50 27.20
CA GLU A 187 17.27 -37.05 27.33
C GLU A 187 18.54 -36.31 26.90
N THR A 188 19.70 -36.72 27.42
CA THR A 188 20.99 -36.12 27.03
C THR A 188 21.28 -36.27 25.54
N LEU A 189 20.95 -37.43 24.95
CA LEU A 189 21.15 -37.66 23.53
C LEU A 189 20.17 -36.83 22.67
N HIS A 190 18.94 -36.65 23.15
CA HIS A 190 17.97 -35.79 22.49
C HIS A 190 18.47 -34.34 22.47
N GLU A 191 18.93 -33.81 23.60
CA GLU A 191 19.54 -32.47 23.69
C GLU A 191 20.77 -32.34 22.76
N GLU A 192 21.65 -33.33 22.72
CA GLU A 192 22.81 -33.36 21.81
C GLU A 192 22.39 -33.32 20.33
N LEU A 193 21.37 -34.11 19.95
CA LEU A 193 20.85 -34.14 18.59
C LEU A 193 20.14 -32.85 18.22
N GLU A 194 19.36 -32.26 19.13
CA GLU A 194 18.72 -30.96 18.92
C GLU A 194 19.76 -29.85 18.77
N ALA A 195 20.78 -29.81 19.63
CA ALA A 195 21.89 -28.88 19.50
C ALA A 195 22.64 -29.07 18.17
N ARG A 196 22.82 -30.32 17.74
CA ARG A 196 23.44 -30.62 16.44
C ARG A 196 22.58 -30.15 15.28
N ILE A 197 21.26 -30.39 15.32
CA ILE A 197 20.31 -29.92 14.31
C ILE A 197 20.31 -28.39 14.26
N ALA A 198 20.28 -27.72 15.40
CA ALA A 198 20.37 -26.26 15.48
C ALA A 198 21.66 -25.74 14.83
N SER A 199 22.82 -26.30 15.20
CA SER A 199 24.12 -25.90 14.63
C SER A 199 24.20 -26.11 13.11
N LEU A 200 23.60 -27.20 12.60
CA LEU A 200 23.56 -27.48 11.17
C LEU A 200 22.58 -26.54 10.46
N SER A 201 21.47 -26.19 11.11
CA SER A 201 20.48 -25.27 10.57
C SER A 201 21.05 -23.84 10.48
N ASP A 202 21.81 -23.40 11.49
CA ASP A 202 22.55 -22.14 11.46
C ASP A 202 23.63 -22.14 10.37
N GLY A 203 24.35 -23.26 10.21
CA GLY A 203 25.31 -23.45 9.12
C GLY A 203 24.68 -23.37 7.73
N VAL A 204 23.51 -23.99 7.54
CA VAL A 204 22.74 -23.92 6.30
C VAL A 204 22.21 -22.50 6.05
N SER A 205 21.71 -21.83 7.09
CA SER A 205 21.23 -20.44 6.99
C SER A 205 22.35 -19.50 6.57
N SER A 206 23.49 -19.52 7.28
CA SER A 206 24.65 -18.69 6.97
C SER A 206 25.21 -18.95 5.57
N ALA A 207 25.32 -20.22 5.15
CA ALA A 207 25.72 -20.56 3.78
C ALA A 207 24.70 -20.07 2.74
N SER A 208 23.40 -20.10 3.05
CA SER A 208 22.36 -19.58 2.16
C SER A 208 22.41 -18.06 2.02
N GLU A 209 22.69 -17.33 3.10
CA GLU A 209 22.89 -15.88 3.10
C GLU A 209 24.16 -15.50 2.32
N GLN A 210 25.27 -16.21 2.52
CA GLN A 210 26.50 -16.03 1.74
C GLN A 210 26.27 -16.26 0.24
N ARG A 211 25.52 -17.30 -0.11
CA ARG A 211 25.16 -17.54 -1.52
C ARG A 211 24.25 -16.44 -2.08
N MET A 212 23.33 -15.91 -1.28
CA MET A 212 22.45 -14.83 -1.69
C MET A 212 23.23 -13.53 -1.94
N THR A 213 24.16 -13.17 -1.05
CA THR A 213 25.03 -12.00 -1.21
C THR A 213 25.93 -12.11 -2.44
N LEU A 214 26.57 -13.27 -2.66
CA LEU A 214 27.36 -13.52 -3.87
C LEU A 214 26.52 -13.39 -5.15
N ARG A 215 25.28 -13.91 -5.15
CA ARG A 215 24.36 -13.74 -6.30
C ARG A 215 23.98 -12.29 -6.54
N GLN A 216 23.67 -11.55 -5.48
CA GLN A 216 23.34 -10.12 -5.59
C GLN A 216 24.52 -9.32 -6.15
N GLU A 217 25.75 -9.60 -5.69
CA GLU A 217 26.96 -9.00 -6.25
C GLU A 217 27.15 -9.35 -7.72
N LEU A 218 26.95 -10.62 -8.12
CA LEU A 218 27.02 -11.05 -9.51
C LEU A 218 25.99 -10.33 -10.40
N GLU A 219 24.74 -10.18 -9.94
CA GLU A 219 23.69 -9.45 -10.65
C GLU A 219 24.02 -7.95 -10.79
N GLN A 220 24.59 -7.35 -9.75
CA GLN A 220 25.05 -5.96 -9.78
C GLN A 220 26.21 -5.78 -10.77
N LEU A 221 27.18 -6.69 -10.79
CA LEU A 221 28.28 -6.66 -11.75
C LEU A 221 27.78 -6.88 -13.19
N GLN A 222 26.83 -7.79 -13.39
CA GLN A 222 26.24 -8.07 -14.70
C GLN A 222 25.46 -6.87 -15.24
N SER A 223 24.61 -6.24 -14.42
CA SER A 223 23.86 -5.05 -14.82
C SER A 223 24.78 -3.88 -15.15
N ARG A 224 25.82 -3.63 -14.33
CA ARG A 224 26.83 -2.60 -14.61
C ARG A 224 27.60 -2.88 -15.91
N THR A 225 28.00 -4.13 -16.13
CA THR A 225 28.67 -4.55 -17.38
C THR A 225 27.78 -4.33 -18.60
N GLN A 226 26.47 -4.61 -18.52
CA GLN A 226 25.53 -4.35 -19.63
C GLN A 226 25.40 -2.85 -19.94
N THR A 227 25.37 -2.00 -18.92
CA THR A 227 25.35 -0.53 -19.11
C THR A 227 26.62 -0.05 -19.80
N LEU A 228 27.78 -0.52 -19.36
CA LEU A 228 29.06 -0.19 -19.99
C LEU A 228 29.15 -0.71 -21.44
N LEU A 229 28.64 -1.91 -21.73
CA LEU A 229 28.60 -2.46 -23.09
C LEU A 229 27.73 -1.62 -24.04
N ARG A 230 26.61 -1.07 -23.57
CA ARG A 230 25.79 -0.15 -24.36
C ARG A 230 26.48 1.19 -24.60
N ARG A 231 27.30 1.62 -23.64
CA ARG A 231 28.03 2.89 -23.69
C ARG A 231 29.30 2.83 -24.54
N ALA A 232 30.00 1.69 -24.56
CA ALA A 232 31.23 1.48 -25.30
C ALA A 232 31.20 1.98 -26.77
N PRO A 233 30.20 1.65 -27.61
CA PRO A 233 30.18 2.15 -28.99
C PRO A 233 30.01 3.67 -29.08
N ILE A 234 29.27 4.29 -28.15
CA ILE A 234 29.05 5.74 -28.10
C ILE A 234 30.36 6.43 -27.69
N TRP A 235 31.06 5.86 -26.70
CA TRP A 235 32.36 6.35 -26.26
C TRP A 235 33.42 6.23 -27.35
N LEU A 236 33.46 5.10 -28.08
CA LEU A 236 34.37 4.91 -29.21
C LEU A 236 34.10 5.94 -30.33
N ALA A 237 32.83 6.17 -30.67
CA ALA A 237 32.45 7.20 -31.64
C ALA A 237 32.82 8.62 -31.16
N ALA A 238 32.68 8.89 -29.87
CA ALA A 238 33.09 10.14 -29.25
C ALA A 238 34.61 10.32 -29.31
N GLN A 239 35.40 9.28 -29.01
CA GLN A 239 36.86 9.31 -29.08
C GLN A 239 37.40 9.47 -30.50
N ASN A 240 36.80 8.79 -31.47
CA ASN A 240 37.14 8.99 -32.89
C ASN A 240 36.85 10.43 -33.33
N SER A 241 35.71 10.99 -32.91
CA SER A 241 35.35 12.38 -33.21
C SER A 241 36.27 13.38 -32.51
N LEU A 242 36.67 13.10 -31.25
CA LEU A 242 37.63 13.91 -30.50
C LEU A 242 39.00 13.89 -31.19
N SER A 243 39.48 12.70 -31.58
CA SER A 243 40.74 12.53 -32.31
C SER A 243 40.73 13.30 -33.64
N GLN A 244 39.60 13.26 -34.37
CA GLN A 244 39.42 14.03 -35.59
C GLN A 244 39.44 15.55 -35.33
N LEU A 245 38.86 16.02 -34.23
CA LEU A 245 38.93 17.44 -33.84
C LEU A 245 40.35 17.86 -33.44
N CYS A 246 41.07 17.01 -32.70
CA CYS A 246 42.47 17.24 -32.34
C CYS A 246 43.35 17.33 -33.61
N GLU A 247 43.13 16.46 -34.59
CA GLU A 247 43.83 16.50 -35.87
C GLU A 247 43.50 17.76 -36.69
N GLN A 248 42.23 18.19 -36.71
CA GLN A 248 41.80 19.39 -37.44
C GLN A 248 42.24 20.71 -36.79
N SER A 249 42.38 20.73 -35.47
CA SER A 249 42.77 21.91 -34.69
C SER A 249 44.28 21.98 -34.42
N GLY A 250 44.97 20.83 -34.45
CA GLY A 250 46.37 20.71 -34.03
C GLY A 250 46.57 20.85 -32.51
N GLN A 251 45.49 20.86 -31.72
CA GLN A 251 45.51 20.94 -30.27
C GLN A 251 45.09 19.62 -29.63
N GLN A 252 45.55 19.39 -28.41
CA GLN A 252 45.07 18.29 -27.57
C GLN A 252 44.11 18.85 -26.53
N PHE A 253 42.97 18.19 -26.36
CA PHE A 253 41.98 18.53 -25.36
C PHE A 253 41.97 17.44 -24.29
N GLU A 254 42.24 17.81 -23.05
CA GLU A 254 42.24 16.88 -21.91
C GLU A 254 40.90 16.94 -21.17
N SER A 255 40.20 18.08 -21.26
CA SER A 255 38.95 18.31 -20.57
C SER A 255 37.84 18.86 -21.47
N SER A 256 36.60 18.68 -21.01
CA SER A 256 35.43 19.34 -21.63
C SER A 256 35.53 20.87 -21.61
N GLN A 257 36.28 21.44 -20.66
CA GLN A 257 36.43 22.90 -20.55
C GLN A 257 37.34 23.41 -21.68
N ASP A 258 38.42 22.70 -21.97
CA ASP A 258 39.37 23.05 -23.04
C ASP A 258 38.67 23.15 -24.40
N VAL A 259 37.75 22.22 -24.69
CA VAL A 259 36.95 22.22 -25.92
C VAL A 259 36.06 23.46 -25.99
N THR A 260 35.44 23.84 -24.87
CA THR A 260 34.58 25.03 -24.83
C THR A 260 35.35 26.34 -24.90
N GLU A 261 36.52 26.42 -24.27
CA GLU A 261 37.42 27.58 -24.35
C GLU A 261 37.96 27.75 -25.77
N TYR A 262 38.40 26.66 -26.39
CA TYR A 262 38.85 26.70 -27.78
C TYR A 262 37.72 27.09 -28.74
N LEU A 263 36.49 26.61 -28.51
CA LEU A 263 35.34 27.06 -29.29
C LEU A 263 35.09 28.56 -29.13
N GLN A 264 35.22 29.12 -27.93
CA GLN A 264 35.07 30.57 -27.71
C GLN A 264 36.12 31.36 -28.51
N GLN A 265 37.39 30.94 -28.44
CA GLN A 265 38.46 31.54 -29.24
C GLN A 265 38.20 31.41 -30.75
N LEU A 266 37.66 30.28 -31.19
CA LEU A 266 37.31 30.05 -32.59
C LEU A 266 36.17 30.97 -33.05
N LEU A 267 35.17 31.21 -32.21
CA LEU A 267 34.06 32.13 -32.48
C LEU A 267 34.53 33.59 -32.54
N GLU A 268 35.47 33.98 -31.68
CA GLU A 268 36.07 35.32 -31.72
C GLU A 268 36.86 35.52 -33.02
N ARG A 269 37.73 34.56 -33.37
CA ARG A 269 38.46 34.58 -34.65
C ARG A 269 37.53 34.57 -35.86
N GLU A 270 36.43 33.81 -35.82
CA GLU A 270 35.42 33.80 -36.89
C GLU A 270 34.81 35.20 -37.07
N ARG A 271 34.45 35.87 -35.97
CA ARG A 271 33.88 37.22 -36.02
C ARG A 271 34.87 38.24 -36.54
N GLU A 272 36.10 38.23 -36.05
CA GLU A 272 37.17 39.13 -36.51
C GLU A 272 37.40 38.97 -38.02
N ALA A 273 37.56 37.73 -38.50
CA ALA A 273 37.77 37.46 -39.92
C ALA A 273 36.56 37.86 -40.79
N ILE A 274 35.32 37.70 -40.28
CA ILE A 274 34.11 38.15 -40.97
C ILE A 274 34.09 39.67 -41.10
N VAL A 275 34.40 40.40 -40.02
CA VAL A 275 34.44 41.87 -40.01
C VAL A 275 35.51 42.36 -40.99
N GLU A 276 36.71 41.81 -40.94
CA GLU A 276 37.81 42.18 -41.83
C GLU A 276 37.45 41.91 -43.31
N ARG A 277 36.87 40.74 -43.61
CA ARG A 277 36.37 40.41 -44.96
C ARG A 277 35.34 41.43 -45.43
N ASP A 278 34.38 41.78 -44.58
CA ASP A 278 33.29 42.70 -44.93
C ASP A 278 33.79 44.13 -45.12
N GLU A 279 34.77 44.58 -44.33
CA GLU A 279 35.46 45.86 -44.52
C GLU A 279 36.23 45.91 -45.84
N VAL A 280 37.02 44.87 -46.15
CA VAL A 280 37.72 44.76 -47.44
C VAL A 280 36.73 44.71 -48.60
N GLY A 281 35.63 43.98 -48.46
CA GLY A 281 34.57 43.90 -49.45
C GLY A 281 33.80 45.21 -49.63
N ALA A 282 33.65 46.01 -48.57
CA ALA A 282 33.08 47.35 -48.66
C ALA A 282 34.03 48.32 -49.38
N ARG A 283 35.33 48.30 -49.04
CA ARG A 283 36.36 49.13 -49.68
C ARG A 283 36.52 48.80 -51.16
N LYS A 284 36.51 47.52 -51.52
CA LYS A 284 36.53 47.06 -52.91
C LYS A 284 35.34 47.62 -53.71
N ARG A 285 34.12 47.55 -53.16
CA ARG A 285 32.92 48.12 -53.80
C ARG A 285 33.00 49.64 -53.98
N ALA A 286 33.53 50.35 -52.98
CA ALA A 286 33.72 51.80 -53.09
C ALA A 286 34.72 52.17 -54.21
N ILE A 287 35.79 51.38 -54.38
CA ILE A 287 36.74 51.56 -55.48
C ILE A 287 36.12 51.20 -56.82
N ASP A 288 35.33 50.12 -56.91
CA ASP A 288 34.57 49.77 -58.11
C ASP A 288 33.66 50.94 -58.55
N GLU A 289 32.94 51.56 -57.60
CA GLU A 289 32.09 52.75 -57.85
C GLU A 289 32.90 53.99 -58.28
N GLU A 290 34.08 54.22 -57.67
CA GLU A 290 34.97 55.33 -58.04
C GLU A 290 35.54 55.16 -59.45
N ILE A 291 35.99 53.95 -59.80
CA ILE A 291 36.46 53.59 -61.15
C ILE A 291 35.34 53.80 -62.16
N GLU A 292 34.13 53.30 -61.88
CA GLU A 292 32.98 53.43 -62.78
C GLU A 292 32.66 54.91 -63.06
N ARG A 293 32.69 55.75 -62.02
CA ARG A 293 32.46 57.19 -62.15
C ARG A 293 33.53 57.89 -63.00
N LEU A 294 34.81 57.57 -62.81
CA LEU A 294 35.91 58.20 -63.54
C LEU A 294 36.04 57.67 -64.98
N SER A 295 35.63 56.43 -65.24
CA SER A 295 35.72 55.77 -66.56
C SER A 295 34.60 56.18 -67.53
N GLN A 296 33.63 56.97 -67.10
CA GLN A 296 32.58 57.46 -67.99
C GLN A 296 33.20 58.31 -69.12
N PRO A 297 32.87 58.04 -70.40
CA PRO A 297 33.40 58.84 -71.50
C PRO A 297 32.79 60.24 -71.42
N GLY A 298 33.59 61.22 -71.04
CA GLY A 298 33.15 62.60 -70.86
C GLY A 298 34.06 63.59 -71.55
N GLY A 299 33.46 64.56 -72.24
CA GLY A 299 34.18 65.59 -72.98
C GLY A 299 34.72 65.09 -74.32
N SER A 300 33.85 64.56 -75.18
CA SER A 300 34.24 64.21 -76.56
C SER A 300 34.82 65.43 -77.26
N GLU A 301 36.14 65.46 -77.39
CA GLU A 301 36.84 66.42 -78.21
C GLU A 301 36.52 66.12 -79.68
N ASP A 302 36.30 67.16 -80.48
CA ASP A 302 36.11 66.99 -81.91
C ASP A 302 37.42 66.43 -82.50
N PRO A 303 37.43 65.25 -83.13
CA PRO A 303 38.64 64.62 -83.64
C PRO A 303 39.38 65.50 -84.66
N ARG A 304 38.69 66.47 -85.26
CA ARG A 304 39.26 67.46 -86.19
C ARG A 304 40.23 68.42 -85.50
N LEU A 305 40.05 68.71 -84.20
CA LEU A 305 40.90 69.65 -83.46
C LEU A 305 42.35 69.19 -83.33
N ASN A 306 42.59 67.88 -83.17
CA ASN A 306 43.93 67.30 -83.16
C ASN A 306 44.67 67.54 -84.48
N ALA A 307 43.99 67.27 -85.61
CA ALA A 307 44.56 67.48 -86.94
C ALA A 307 44.82 68.97 -87.23
N LEU A 308 43.97 69.86 -86.71
CA LEU A 308 44.16 71.31 -86.82
C LEU A 308 45.33 71.80 -85.95
N ALA A 309 45.49 71.27 -84.74
CA ALA A 309 46.60 71.63 -83.86
C ALA A 309 47.95 71.29 -84.50
N GLU A 310 48.09 70.08 -85.06
CA GLU A 310 49.29 69.67 -85.81
C GLU A 310 49.56 70.57 -87.02
N ARG A 311 48.52 70.91 -87.79
CA ARG A 311 48.62 71.77 -88.98
C ARG A 311 49.10 73.18 -88.63
N PHE A 312 48.62 73.73 -87.52
CA PHE A 312 48.99 75.07 -87.05
C PHE A 312 50.31 75.11 -86.27
N GLY A 313 50.93 73.95 -86.00
CA GLY A 313 52.13 73.86 -85.17
C GLY A 313 51.89 74.29 -83.72
N GLY A 314 50.65 74.13 -83.24
CA GLY A 314 50.23 74.45 -81.89
C GLY A 314 49.93 73.20 -81.05
N VAL A 315 49.62 73.41 -79.78
CA VAL A 315 49.24 72.35 -78.83
C VAL A 315 47.83 72.63 -78.33
N LEU A 316 47.02 71.60 -78.13
CA LEU A 316 45.69 71.78 -77.57
C LEU A 316 45.76 72.20 -76.10
N LEU A 317 44.87 73.09 -75.69
CA LEU A 317 44.74 73.49 -74.30
C LEU A 317 44.39 72.29 -73.40
N SER A 318 43.70 71.28 -73.94
CA SER A 318 43.42 70.01 -73.26
C SER A 318 44.68 69.21 -72.92
N GLU A 319 45.72 69.28 -73.75
CA GLU A 319 47.01 68.60 -73.55
C GLU A 319 47.93 69.38 -72.60
N ILE A 320 47.89 70.71 -72.62
CA ILE A 320 48.65 71.55 -71.67
C ILE A 320 48.15 71.35 -70.23
N TYR A 321 46.84 71.22 -70.06
CA TYR A 321 46.21 70.99 -68.75
C TYR A 321 45.90 69.52 -68.46
N ASP A 322 46.62 68.60 -69.07
CA ASP A 322 46.37 67.17 -68.88
C ASP A 322 46.76 66.68 -67.48
N ASP A 323 47.74 67.34 -66.86
CA ASP A 323 48.27 67.05 -65.52
C ASP A 323 47.57 67.79 -64.37
N VAL A 324 46.51 68.55 -64.66
CA VAL A 324 45.73 69.25 -63.62
C VAL A 324 45.09 68.24 -62.67
N SER A 325 45.07 68.56 -61.38
CA SER A 325 44.49 67.70 -60.34
C SER A 325 43.00 67.38 -60.61
N LEU A 326 42.52 66.22 -60.15
CA LEU A 326 41.11 65.82 -60.27
C LEU A 326 40.14 66.79 -59.57
N GLU A 327 40.60 67.51 -58.55
CA GLU A 327 39.80 68.47 -57.79
C GLU A 327 39.66 69.79 -58.55
N ASP A 328 40.73 70.22 -59.24
CA ASP A 328 40.77 71.50 -59.95
C ASP A 328 40.33 71.39 -61.41
N ALA A 329 40.42 70.20 -62.02
CA ALA A 329 40.04 69.99 -63.42
C ALA A 329 38.60 70.44 -63.76
N PRO A 330 37.56 70.22 -62.93
CA PRO A 330 36.22 70.76 -63.15
C PRO A 330 36.16 72.28 -63.12
N TYR A 331 36.96 72.90 -62.24
CA TYR A 331 37.04 74.36 -62.13
C TYR A 331 37.65 74.97 -63.38
N PHE A 332 38.84 74.51 -63.80
CA PHE A 332 39.50 75.02 -65.01
C PHE A 332 38.69 74.75 -66.27
N SER A 333 38.05 73.58 -66.37
CA SER A 333 37.16 73.29 -67.51
C SER A 333 35.97 74.25 -67.60
N ALA A 334 35.43 74.69 -66.46
CA ALA A 334 34.37 75.69 -66.40
C ALA A 334 34.91 77.11 -66.62
N LEU A 335 36.11 77.41 -66.13
CA LEU A 335 36.79 78.70 -66.27
C LEU A 335 37.04 79.07 -67.73
N TYR A 336 37.49 78.13 -68.57
CA TYR A 336 37.73 78.39 -69.99
C TYR A 336 36.45 78.32 -70.85
N GLY A 337 35.39 77.64 -70.38
CA GLY A 337 34.10 77.56 -71.07
C GLY A 337 34.24 76.98 -72.49
N PRO A 338 33.70 77.59 -73.55
CA PRO A 338 33.91 77.13 -74.93
C PRO A 338 35.38 77.12 -75.38
N SER A 339 36.21 78.00 -74.82
CA SER A 339 37.64 78.12 -75.14
C SER A 339 38.50 76.98 -74.56
N ARG A 340 37.91 76.01 -73.86
CA ARG A 340 38.61 74.80 -73.38
C ARG A 340 39.15 73.93 -74.52
N HIS A 341 38.61 74.07 -75.73
CA HIS A 341 39.05 73.40 -76.95
C HIS A 341 40.01 74.27 -77.79
N ALA A 342 40.60 75.30 -77.18
CA ALA A 342 41.49 76.20 -77.91
C ALA A 342 42.79 75.51 -78.30
N ILE A 343 43.34 75.92 -79.44
CA ILE A 343 44.70 75.57 -79.85
C ILE A 343 45.61 76.72 -79.46
N VAL A 344 46.62 76.43 -78.65
CA VAL A 344 47.65 77.39 -78.22
C VAL A 344 48.76 77.40 -79.27
N VAL A 345 49.03 78.58 -79.83
CA VAL A 345 49.99 78.76 -80.92
C VAL A 345 50.96 79.89 -80.53
N PRO A 346 52.28 79.78 -80.82
CA PRO A 346 53.26 80.81 -80.45
C PRO A 346 53.05 82.18 -81.10
N ASP A 347 52.48 82.24 -82.31
CA ASP A 347 52.26 83.50 -83.05
C ASP A 347 51.01 83.38 -83.94
N LEU A 348 49.97 84.17 -83.65
CA LEU A 348 48.72 84.19 -84.42
C LEU A 348 48.89 84.80 -85.82
N SER A 349 49.90 85.64 -86.02
CA SER A 349 50.12 86.36 -87.28
C SER A 349 50.42 85.40 -88.43
N GLN A 350 51.10 84.30 -88.15
CA GLN A 350 51.50 83.27 -89.11
C GLN A 350 50.32 82.37 -89.53
N LEU A 351 49.23 82.35 -88.75
CA LEU A 351 48.04 81.54 -89.00
C LEU A 351 47.03 82.21 -89.93
N THR A 352 47.07 83.54 -90.05
CA THR A 352 46.09 84.31 -90.85
C THR A 352 45.96 83.80 -92.29
N GLY A 353 47.08 83.40 -92.92
CA GLY A 353 47.07 82.84 -94.28
C GLY A 353 46.66 81.36 -94.37
N GLN A 354 46.69 80.62 -93.27
CA GLN A 354 46.22 79.23 -93.22
C GLN A 354 44.73 79.12 -92.87
N LEU A 355 44.16 80.16 -92.23
CA LEU A 355 42.74 80.30 -91.93
C LEU A 355 41.90 80.60 -93.18
N GLU A 356 42.48 81.26 -94.18
CA GLU A 356 41.83 81.49 -95.48
C GLU A 356 41.70 80.18 -96.28
N GLY A 357 40.48 79.63 -96.37
CA GLY A 357 40.18 78.40 -97.12
C GLY A 357 40.09 77.13 -96.28
N LEU A 358 39.89 77.27 -94.96
CA LEU A 358 39.71 76.14 -94.05
C LEU A 358 38.25 75.64 -94.11
N GLU A 359 38.00 74.48 -94.73
CA GLU A 359 36.66 73.89 -94.84
C GLU A 359 36.36 72.83 -93.77
N ASP A 360 37.39 72.23 -93.16
CA ASP A 360 37.27 71.13 -92.19
C ASP A 360 37.62 71.58 -90.76
N CYS A 361 36.78 72.43 -90.16
CA CYS A 361 36.86 72.85 -88.76
C CYS A 361 35.49 72.80 -88.06
N PRO A 362 35.48 72.83 -86.71
CA PRO A 362 34.25 73.11 -85.95
C PRO A 362 33.69 74.50 -86.27
N GLU A 363 32.41 74.71 -85.92
CA GLU A 363 31.72 76.00 -86.13
C GLU A 363 32.42 77.16 -85.39
N ASP A 364 32.90 76.90 -84.17
CA ASP A 364 33.69 77.84 -83.37
C ASP A 364 35.09 77.27 -83.14
N LEU A 365 36.12 77.93 -83.69
CA LEU A 365 37.52 77.62 -83.47
C LEU A 365 38.16 78.68 -82.57
N TYR A 366 38.66 78.27 -81.41
CA TYR A 366 39.37 79.16 -80.48
C TYR A 366 40.88 78.99 -80.66
N LEU A 367 41.60 80.10 -80.78
CA LEU A 367 43.04 80.16 -80.89
C LEU A 367 43.56 81.07 -79.77
N ILE A 368 44.58 80.64 -79.05
CA ILE A 368 45.21 81.44 -78.00
C ILE A 368 46.69 81.63 -78.34
N GLU A 369 47.17 82.86 -78.30
CA GLU A 369 48.59 83.15 -78.40
C GLU A 369 49.26 82.87 -77.05
N GLY A 370 50.27 82.02 -77.03
CA GLY A 370 50.98 81.69 -75.79
C GLY A 370 52.08 80.68 -76.01
N ASP A 371 53.00 80.58 -75.05
CA ASP A 371 54.01 79.52 -75.02
C ASP A 371 53.39 78.24 -74.40
N PRO A 372 53.33 77.11 -75.12
CA PRO A 372 52.83 75.86 -74.58
C PRO A 372 53.57 75.36 -73.32
N GLN A 373 54.83 75.76 -73.10
CA GLN A 373 55.64 75.28 -71.97
C GLN A 373 55.46 76.13 -70.69
N SER A 374 54.97 77.36 -70.81
CA SER A 374 54.75 78.26 -69.69
C SER A 374 53.51 79.13 -69.95
N PHE A 375 52.37 78.46 -70.09
CA PHE A 375 51.09 79.11 -70.33
C PHE A 375 50.66 79.92 -69.09
N ASP A 376 50.13 81.13 -69.29
CA ASP A 376 49.75 82.06 -68.22
C ASP A 376 48.22 82.11 -68.07
N ASP A 377 47.74 81.89 -66.85
CA ASP A 377 46.32 81.69 -66.52
C ASP A 377 45.60 83.01 -66.22
N SER A 378 46.34 84.13 -66.16
CA SER A 378 45.89 85.37 -65.51
C SER A 378 44.97 86.30 -66.34
N VAL A 379 44.27 85.77 -67.34
CA VAL A 379 43.54 86.58 -68.34
C VAL A 379 42.07 86.86 -67.98
N PHE A 380 41.46 86.10 -67.05
CA PHE A 380 40.01 86.20 -66.79
C PHE A 380 39.66 86.98 -65.51
N SER A 381 38.64 87.85 -65.61
CA SER A 381 37.97 88.44 -64.44
C SER A 381 36.81 87.54 -64.02
N VAL A 382 36.95 86.90 -62.85
CA VAL A 382 36.14 85.76 -62.42
C VAL A 382 35.55 85.98 -61.04
N ASP A 383 34.27 85.63 -60.89
CA ASP A 383 33.60 85.43 -59.60
C ASP A 383 33.28 83.93 -59.42
N GLU A 384 33.80 83.32 -58.36
CA GLU A 384 33.61 81.90 -58.06
C GLU A 384 32.29 81.65 -57.29
N LEU A 385 31.55 80.63 -57.69
CA LEU A 385 30.33 80.15 -57.05
C LEU A 385 30.47 78.67 -56.67
N GLU A 386 29.55 78.17 -55.83
CA GLU A 386 29.53 76.76 -55.46
C GLU A 386 29.27 75.87 -56.69
N LYS A 387 30.31 75.12 -57.11
CA LYS A 387 30.32 74.26 -58.32
C LYS A 387 30.08 74.98 -59.64
N ALA A 388 30.39 76.28 -59.72
CA ALA A 388 30.28 77.03 -60.96
C ALA A 388 31.20 78.27 -60.98
N VAL A 389 31.45 78.78 -62.18
CA VAL A 389 32.27 79.98 -62.41
C VAL A 389 31.44 81.01 -63.18
N VAL A 390 31.53 82.28 -62.77
CA VAL A 390 31.02 83.42 -63.53
C VAL A 390 32.20 84.22 -64.07
N VAL A 391 32.33 84.26 -65.40
CA VAL A 391 33.40 85.01 -66.07
C VAL A 391 32.81 86.26 -66.71
N LYS A 392 33.35 87.44 -66.40
CA LYS A 392 32.99 88.69 -67.06
C LYS A 392 33.74 88.80 -68.39
N VAL A 393 33.08 88.44 -69.49
CA VAL A 393 33.67 88.42 -70.84
C VAL A 393 33.80 89.84 -71.42
N ALA A 394 32.83 90.71 -71.13
CA ALA A 394 32.85 92.13 -71.52
C ALA A 394 32.02 92.97 -70.53
N ASP A 395 32.03 94.31 -70.65
CA ASP A 395 31.34 95.22 -69.72
C ASP A 395 29.84 94.97 -69.53
N ARG A 396 29.19 94.26 -70.47
CA ARG A 396 27.77 93.89 -70.42
C ARG A 396 27.49 92.41 -70.72
N GLN A 397 28.51 91.53 -70.65
CA GLN A 397 28.36 90.11 -70.97
C GLN A 397 29.03 89.23 -69.92
N TRP A 398 28.27 88.34 -69.30
CA TRP A 398 28.73 87.37 -68.31
C TRP A 398 28.52 85.96 -68.83
N ARG A 399 29.47 85.07 -68.57
CA ARG A 399 29.36 83.64 -68.85
C ARG A 399 29.27 82.88 -67.54
N TYR A 400 28.19 82.11 -67.38
CA TYR A 400 28.04 81.16 -66.27
C TYR A 400 28.38 79.76 -66.76
N SER A 401 29.33 79.08 -66.12
CA SER A 401 29.74 77.73 -66.46
C SER A 401 29.75 76.85 -65.22
N ARG A 402 28.93 75.80 -65.22
CA ARG A 402 28.91 74.80 -64.15
C ARG A 402 30.12 73.89 -64.26
N PHE A 403 30.59 73.40 -63.12
CA PHE A 403 31.62 72.36 -63.09
C PHE A 403 31.09 71.11 -63.81
N PRO A 404 31.74 70.67 -64.89
CA PRO A 404 31.35 69.43 -65.55
C PRO A 404 31.62 68.25 -64.61
N THR A 405 30.73 67.26 -64.63
CA THR A 405 30.96 65.99 -63.89
C THR A 405 32.17 65.23 -64.43
N LEU A 406 32.47 65.44 -65.72
CA LEU A 406 33.65 64.91 -66.40
C LEU A 406 34.35 66.08 -67.10
N PRO A 407 35.37 66.68 -66.47
CA PRO A 407 36.14 67.76 -67.09
C PRO A 407 36.89 67.30 -68.34
N LEU A 408 37.18 68.24 -69.24
CA LEU A 408 38.04 67.97 -70.39
C LEU A 408 39.51 67.90 -69.95
N PHE A 409 39.91 68.79 -69.04
CA PHE A 409 41.24 68.84 -68.45
C PHE A 409 41.47 67.74 -67.41
N GLY A 410 42.72 67.50 -67.06
CA GLY A 410 43.13 66.51 -66.07
C GLY A 410 42.91 65.07 -66.51
N ARG A 411 43.07 64.75 -67.81
CA ARG A 411 42.83 63.41 -68.33
C ARG A 411 43.97 62.47 -67.95
N ALA A 412 45.23 62.86 -68.04
CA ALA A 412 46.37 62.08 -67.58
C ALA A 412 46.29 61.83 -66.06
N ALA A 413 45.94 62.85 -65.27
CA ALA A 413 45.70 62.68 -63.83
C ALA A 413 44.55 61.71 -63.53
N ARG A 414 43.47 61.75 -64.32
CA ARG A 414 42.33 60.82 -64.20
C ARG A 414 42.70 59.39 -64.58
N GLU A 415 43.37 59.20 -65.72
CA GLU A 415 43.83 57.90 -66.20
C GLU A 415 44.81 57.28 -65.20
N SER A 416 45.77 58.05 -64.70
CA SER A 416 46.72 57.61 -63.65
C SER A 416 46.01 57.23 -62.33
N ARG A 417 44.97 58.00 -61.92
CA ARG A 417 44.15 57.64 -60.76
C ARG A 417 43.35 56.36 -61.00
N ILE A 418 42.76 56.18 -62.18
CA ILE A 418 42.03 54.94 -62.55
C ILE A 418 42.98 53.74 -62.51
N GLU A 419 44.19 53.84 -63.06
CA GLU A 419 45.20 52.78 -62.99
C GLU A 419 45.59 52.44 -61.54
N SER A 420 45.79 53.47 -60.70
CA SER A 420 46.08 53.29 -59.28
C SER A 420 44.93 52.59 -58.53
N LEU A 421 43.69 52.96 -58.84
CA LEU A 421 42.49 52.33 -58.28
C LEU A 421 42.34 50.88 -58.77
N HIS A 422 42.67 50.58 -60.02
CA HIS A 422 42.70 49.21 -60.53
C HIS A 422 43.73 48.35 -59.79
N ALA A 423 44.93 48.89 -59.53
CA ALA A 423 45.93 48.19 -58.73
C ALA A 423 45.44 47.93 -57.29
N GLU A 424 44.88 48.95 -56.61
CA GLU A 424 44.30 48.78 -55.26
C GLU A 424 43.15 47.77 -55.25
N ARG A 425 42.31 47.77 -56.29
CA ARG A 425 41.20 46.83 -56.44
C ARG A 425 41.68 45.39 -56.57
N GLU A 426 42.71 45.12 -57.38
CA GLU A 426 43.28 43.77 -57.53
C GLU A 426 43.86 43.27 -56.20
N ASP A 427 44.63 44.11 -55.50
CA ASP A 427 45.17 43.80 -54.16
C ASP A 427 44.05 43.48 -53.16
N LEU A 428 42.99 44.29 -53.14
CA LEU A 428 41.83 44.05 -52.27
C LEU A 428 41.05 42.80 -52.70
N SER A 429 41.00 42.49 -54.00
CA SER A 429 40.35 41.29 -54.52
C SER A 429 41.08 40.02 -54.08
N GLU A 430 42.42 40.02 -54.13
CA GLU A 430 43.24 38.92 -53.62
C GLU A 430 43.05 38.75 -52.11
N ARG A 431 43.17 39.84 -51.33
CA ARG A 431 42.93 39.80 -49.87
C ARG A 431 41.53 39.31 -49.53
N PHE A 432 40.50 39.79 -50.24
CA PHE A 432 39.12 39.35 -50.04
C PHE A 432 38.95 37.85 -50.29
N ALA A 433 39.62 37.29 -51.32
CA ALA A 433 39.57 35.88 -51.62
C ALA A 433 40.23 35.04 -50.50
N THR A 434 41.39 35.45 -50.02
CA THR A 434 42.10 34.79 -48.91
C THR A 434 41.27 34.83 -47.62
N LEU A 435 40.76 36.01 -47.22
CA LEU A 435 39.90 36.15 -46.04
C LEU A 435 38.61 35.34 -46.17
N SER A 436 38.00 35.30 -47.35
CA SER A 436 36.80 34.49 -47.61
C SER A 436 37.08 32.99 -47.43
N PHE A 437 38.25 32.53 -47.86
CA PHE A 437 38.67 31.14 -47.66
C PHE A 437 38.90 30.83 -46.18
N ASP A 438 39.56 31.74 -45.44
CA ASP A 438 39.82 31.57 -44.01
C ASP A 438 38.54 31.58 -43.18
N VAL A 439 37.57 32.44 -43.52
CA VAL A 439 36.23 32.42 -42.90
C VAL A 439 35.55 31.07 -43.15
N GLN A 440 35.55 30.56 -44.39
CA GLN A 440 34.95 29.27 -44.69
C GLN A 440 35.62 28.12 -43.94
N LYS A 441 36.96 28.14 -43.82
CA LYS A 441 37.73 27.15 -43.07
C LYS A 441 37.37 27.17 -41.59
N THR A 442 37.31 28.36 -40.99
CA THR A 442 36.95 28.57 -39.58
C THR A 442 35.51 28.14 -39.31
N GLN A 443 34.58 28.45 -40.21
CA GLN A 443 33.18 28.00 -40.12
C GLN A 443 33.02 26.49 -40.17
N ARG A 444 33.79 25.80 -41.02
CA ARG A 444 33.79 24.33 -41.08
C ARG A 444 34.31 23.72 -39.77
N GLN A 445 35.37 24.29 -39.20
CA GLN A 445 35.88 23.87 -37.89
C GLN A 445 34.82 24.12 -36.81
N HIS A 446 34.23 25.31 -36.74
CA HIS A 446 33.17 25.62 -35.79
C HIS A 446 32.01 24.62 -35.89
N GLN A 447 31.52 24.31 -37.09
CA GLN A 447 30.49 23.28 -37.27
C GLN A 447 30.91 21.88 -36.84
N ALA A 448 32.20 21.52 -36.96
CA ALA A 448 32.72 20.25 -36.45
C ALA A 448 32.70 20.23 -34.91
N PHE A 449 33.18 21.30 -34.27
CA PHE A 449 33.12 21.46 -32.81
C PHE A 449 31.68 21.45 -32.29
N SER A 450 30.77 22.19 -32.92
CA SER A 450 29.35 22.23 -32.51
C SER A 450 28.66 20.87 -32.62
N ARG A 451 28.98 20.06 -33.66
CA ARG A 451 28.47 18.68 -33.79
C ARG A 451 29.02 17.78 -32.69
N PHE A 452 30.31 17.87 -32.40
CA PHE A 452 30.92 17.11 -31.31
C PHE A 452 30.32 17.46 -29.95
N ILE A 453 30.10 18.76 -29.68
CA ILE A 453 29.48 19.22 -28.45
C ILE A 453 28.06 18.68 -28.28
N GLY A 454 27.27 18.72 -29.35
CA GLY A 454 25.89 18.23 -29.32
C GLY A 454 25.73 16.72 -29.17
N SER A 455 26.69 15.92 -29.63
CA SER A 455 26.55 14.44 -29.71
C SER A 455 27.48 13.66 -28.81
N HIS A 456 28.67 14.18 -28.47
CA HIS A 456 29.77 13.37 -27.95
C HIS A 456 30.45 13.95 -26.71
N LEU A 457 30.34 15.25 -26.42
CA LEU A 457 31.04 15.91 -25.30
C LEU A 457 30.80 15.26 -23.94
N ALA A 458 29.57 14.83 -23.65
CA ALA A 458 29.22 14.22 -22.38
C ALA A 458 29.94 12.89 -22.11
N VAL A 459 30.35 12.18 -23.17
CA VAL A 459 30.91 10.82 -23.06
C VAL A 459 32.41 10.80 -23.38
N ALA A 460 32.91 11.76 -24.18
CA ALA A 460 34.28 11.75 -24.70
C ALA A 460 35.36 11.76 -23.61
N PHE A 461 35.13 12.45 -22.49
CA PHE A 461 36.13 12.62 -21.42
C PHE A 461 35.97 11.67 -20.24
N GLU A 462 35.09 10.66 -20.35
CA GLU A 462 34.97 9.64 -19.33
C GLU A 462 35.97 8.50 -19.56
N ASP A 463 36.21 7.73 -18.49
CA ASP A 463 37.12 6.58 -18.51
C ASP A 463 36.71 5.53 -19.55
N ASP A 464 37.69 4.78 -20.05
CA ASP A 464 37.46 3.72 -21.04
C ASP A 464 36.52 2.63 -20.46
N PRO A 465 35.29 2.49 -21.01
CA PRO A 465 34.35 1.48 -20.55
C PRO A 465 34.88 0.05 -20.74
N GLU A 466 35.77 -0.21 -21.70
CA GLU A 466 36.35 -1.55 -21.90
C GLU A 466 37.33 -1.94 -20.78
N GLU A 467 38.07 -0.98 -20.23
CA GLU A 467 38.94 -1.22 -19.08
C GLU A 467 38.13 -1.53 -17.83
N GLU A 468 37.05 -0.78 -17.58
CA GLU A 468 36.12 -1.09 -16.49
C GLU A 468 35.49 -2.47 -16.68
N ILE A 469 35.01 -2.80 -17.90
CA ILE A 469 34.45 -4.13 -18.20
C ILE A 469 35.46 -5.24 -17.93
N ARG A 470 36.74 -5.07 -18.30
CA ARG A 470 37.80 -6.05 -18.00
C ARG A 470 37.97 -6.26 -16.49
N LYS A 471 37.99 -5.18 -15.70
CA LYS A 471 38.06 -5.26 -14.23
C LYS A 471 36.84 -5.97 -13.64
N LEU A 472 35.63 -5.62 -14.09
CA LEU A 472 34.38 -6.23 -13.63
C LEU A 472 34.28 -7.71 -14.00
N ASN A 473 34.70 -8.10 -15.21
CA ASN A 473 34.74 -9.50 -15.62
C ASN A 473 35.78 -10.31 -14.82
N GLY A 474 36.93 -9.72 -14.48
CA GLY A 474 37.90 -10.32 -13.57
C GLY A 474 37.29 -10.60 -12.20
N ARG A 475 36.62 -9.59 -11.62
CA ARG A 475 35.91 -9.73 -10.34
C ARG A 475 34.78 -10.76 -10.41
N ARG A 476 34.02 -10.79 -11.51
CA ARG A 476 32.98 -11.80 -11.74
C ARG A 476 33.57 -13.21 -11.75
N GLY A 477 34.70 -13.40 -12.45
CA GLY A 477 35.39 -14.69 -12.49
C GLY A 477 36.02 -15.10 -11.16
N GLU A 478 36.37 -14.16 -10.27
CA GLU A 478 36.74 -14.47 -8.88
C GLU A 478 35.54 -14.93 -8.06
N LEU A 479 34.41 -14.23 -8.18
CA LEU A 479 33.17 -14.58 -7.47
C LEU A 479 32.59 -15.92 -7.93
N GLU A 480 32.62 -16.22 -9.23
CA GLU A 480 32.19 -17.51 -9.80
C GLU A 480 33.12 -18.67 -9.41
N ARG A 481 34.38 -18.41 -9.09
CA ARG A 481 35.33 -19.42 -8.58
C ARG A 481 35.27 -19.59 -7.06
N GLY A 482 34.82 -18.56 -6.35
CA GLY A 482 34.67 -18.56 -4.88
C GLY A 482 33.31 -19.08 -4.41
N ALA A 483 32.31 -19.10 -5.27
CA ALA A 483 31.01 -19.76 -5.08
C ALA A 483 31.11 -21.26 -5.40
#